data_AF-A0A7Y2WXB3-F1
#
_entry.id   AF-A0A7Y2WXB3-F1
#
_cell.length_a   1.000
_cell.length_b   1.000
_cell.length_c   1.000
_cell.angle_alpha   90.00
_cell.angle_beta   90.00
_cell.angle_gamma   90.00
#
_symmetry.space_group_name_H-M   'P 1'
#
loop_
_entity.id
_entity.type
_entity.pdbx_description
1 polymer ?
#
loop_
_entity_poly.entity_id
_entity_poly.type
_entity_poly.pdbx_seq_one_letter_code
_entity_poly.pdbx_strand_id
1 'polypeptide(L)'
;MDEGYFTIPTRVYLTDVQRAKLDGLLRLAEQNLDALLTGLLEEYLAAQPDPPVEPEPDLSDARAAELAGRRRELRRLRVKLNDPYNPPPPWLVTMVADLEAEIARLARE
;
A
#
# COMPACT_ATOMS: atom_id res chain seq x y z
N MET A 1 -6.23 -7.42 -17.32
CA MET A 1 -6.93 -6.39 -16.52
C MET A 1 -7.82 -7.21 -15.61
N ASP A 2 -7.40 -7.40 -14.35
CA ASP A 2 -8.23 -8.14 -13.41
C ASP A 2 -9.46 -7.28 -13.16
N GLU A 3 -10.61 -7.76 -13.61
CA GLU A 3 -11.91 -7.12 -13.39
C GLU A 3 -12.07 -7.01 -11.87
N GLY A 4 -12.12 -5.78 -11.35
CA GLY A 4 -12.05 -5.42 -9.92
C GLY A 4 -13.23 -5.91 -9.07
N TYR A 5 -13.54 -7.20 -9.14
CA TYR A 5 -14.54 -7.87 -8.33
C TYR A 5 -13.97 -8.12 -6.94
N PHE A 6 -14.63 -7.57 -5.92
CA PHE A 6 -14.32 -7.80 -4.53
C PHE A 6 -15.46 -8.58 -3.87
N THR A 7 -15.11 -9.63 -3.12
CA THR A 7 -16.07 -10.30 -2.24
C THR A 7 -15.80 -9.87 -0.81
N ILE A 8 -16.78 -9.21 -0.19
CA ILE A 8 -16.66 -8.71 1.19
C ILE A 8 -17.51 -9.61 2.09
N PRO A 9 -16.90 -10.47 2.93
CA PRO A 9 -17.65 -11.29 3.87
C PRO A 9 -18.27 -10.40 4.95
N THR A 10 -19.59 -10.26 4.93
CA THR A 10 -20.34 -9.37 5.84
C THR A 10 -21.16 -10.19 6.82
N ARG A 11 -21.16 -9.79 8.10
CA ARG A 11 -22.08 -10.32 9.12
C ARG A 11 -23.00 -9.22 9.61
N VAL A 12 -24.31 -9.43 9.47
CA VAL A 12 -25.33 -8.52 9.99
C VAL A 12 -25.97 -9.15 11.22
N TYR A 13 -25.85 -8.49 12.36
CA TYR A 13 -26.48 -8.94 13.60
C TYR A 13 -27.87 -8.33 13.73
N LEU A 14 -28.88 -9.19 13.75
CA LEU A 14 -30.28 -8.82 13.87
C LEU A 14 -30.90 -9.53 15.06
N THR A 15 -31.85 -8.88 15.73
CA THR A 15 -32.76 -9.58 16.65
C THR A 15 -33.72 -10.46 15.85
N ASP A 16 -34.36 -11.43 16.51
CA ASP A 16 -35.32 -12.33 15.84
C ASP A 16 -36.47 -11.56 15.17
N VAL A 17 -36.95 -10.50 15.82
CA VAL A 17 -38.01 -9.62 15.28
C VAL A 17 -37.53 -8.88 14.03
N GLN A 18 -36.31 -8.37 14.05
CA GLN A 18 -35.72 -7.67 12.89
C GLN A 18 -35.48 -8.63 11.73
N ARG A 19 -35.00 -9.84 12.02
CA ARG A 19 -34.78 -10.88 11.02
C ARG A 19 -36.08 -11.28 10.33
N ALA A 20 -37.13 -11.57 11.10
CA ALA A 20 -38.44 -11.93 10.55
C ALA A 20 -39.02 -10.80 9.67
N LYS A 21 -38.84 -9.54 10.08
CA LYS A 21 -39.23 -8.38 9.29
C LYS A 21 -38.45 -8.29 7.98
N LEU A 22 -37.12 -8.45 8.03
CA LEU A 22 -36.26 -8.43 6.84
C LEU A 22 -36.65 -9.54 5.86
N ASP A 23 -36.81 -10.77 6.32
CA ASP A 23 -37.23 -11.90 5.50
C ASP A 23 -38.62 -11.66 4.86
N GLY A 24 -39.53 -10.99 5.57
CA GLY A 24 -40.82 -10.56 5.03
C GLY A 24 -40.68 -9.55 3.90
N LEU A 25 -39.84 -8.52 4.08
CA LEU A 25 -39.60 -7.48 3.08
C LEU A 25 -38.91 -8.03 1.83
N LEU A 26 -37.91 -8.89 2.00
CA LEU A 26 -37.19 -9.54 0.89
C LEU A 26 -38.14 -10.39 0.04
N ARG A 27 -39.04 -11.15 0.68
CA ARG A 27 -40.07 -11.93 -0.03
C ARG A 27 -41.06 -11.06 -0.78
N LEU A 28 -41.55 -9.99 -0.15
CA LEU A 28 -42.49 -9.07 -0.79
C LEU A 28 -41.89 -8.39 -2.03
N ALA A 29 -40.59 -8.10 -1.98
CA ALA A 29 -39.84 -7.49 -3.07
C ALA A 29 -39.29 -8.51 -4.09
N GLU A 30 -39.51 -9.81 -3.89
CA GLU A 30 -38.93 -10.91 -4.70
C GLU A 30 -37.41 -10.78 -4.88
N GLN A 31 -36.71 -10.31 -3.84
CA GLN A 31 -35.29 -9.96 -3.89
C GLN A 31 -34.47 -10.76 -2.87
N ASN A 32 -33.25 -11.12 -3.26
CA ASN A 32 -32.28 -11.75 -2.36
C ASN A 32 -31.48 -10.71 -1.57
N LEU A 33 -31.05 -11.07 -0.36
CA LEU A 33 -30.29 -10.18 0.53
C LEU A 33 -28.98 -9.69 -0.11
N ASP A 34 -28.25 -10.57 -0.80
CA ASP A 34 -26.97 -10.22 -1.43
C ASP A 34 -27.16 -9.18 -2.54
N ALA A 35 -28.22 -9.33 -3.34
CA ALA A 35 -28.56 -8.38 -4.40
C ALA A 35 -28.97 -7.02 -3.81
N LEU A 36 -29.75 -7.02 -2.72
CA LEU A 36 -30.12 -5.80 -2.01
C LEU A 36 -28.89 -5.08 -1.44
N LEU A 37 -28.00 -5.79 -0.75
CA LEU A 37 -26.80 -5.20 -0.16
C LEU A 37 -25.84 -4.67 -1.23
N THR A 38 -25.71 -5.38 -2.35
CA THR A 38 -24.91 -4.93 -3.50
C THR A 38 -25.47 -3.64 -4.08
N GLY A 39 -26.77 -3.58 -4.37
CA GLY A 39 -27.41 -2.36 -4.88
C GLY A 39 -27.28 -1.17 -3.93
N LEU A 40 -27.47 -1.40 -2.61
CA LEU A 40 -27.28 -0.34 -1.60
C LEU A 40 -25.84 0.18 -1.55
N LEU A 41 -24.85 -0.71 -1.69
CA LEU A 41 -23.44 -0.32 -1.75
C LEU A 41 -23.13 0.45 -3.04
N GLU A 42 -23.65 0.02 -4.18
CA GLU A 42 -23.48 0.72 -5.47
C GLU A 42 -24.06 2.13 -5.41
N GLU A 43 -25.30 2.27 -4.94
CA GLU A 43 -25.96 3.58 -4.78
C GLU A 43 -25.19 4.48 -3.81
N TYR A 44 -24.73 3.91 -2.68
CA TYR A 44 -23.94 4.66 -1.71
C TYR A 44 -22.62 5.18 -2.30
N LEU A 45 -21.88 4.31 -2.98
CA LEU A 45 -20.59 4.64 -3.60
C LEU A 45 -20.77 5.65 -4.75
N ALA A 46 -21.80 5.49 -5.58
CA ALA A 46 -22.12 6.44 -6.64
C ALA A 46 -22.47 7.84 -6.11
N ALA A 47 -22.97 7.93 -4.88
CA ALA A 47 -23.27 9.19 -4.21
C ALA A 47 -22.07 9.82 -3.50
N GLN A 48 -20.96 9.09 -3.32
CA GLN A 48 -19.77 9.64 -2.68
C GLN A 48 -19.01 10.55 -3.67
N PRO A 49 -18.44 11.67 -3.19
CA PRO A 49 -17.49 12.40 -4.01
C PRO A 49 -16.28 11.51 -4.31
N ASP A 50 -15.69 11.68 -5.49
CA ASP A 50 -14.42 11.04 -5.81
C ASP A 50 -13.40 11.38 -4.71
N PRO A 51 -12.61 10.40 -4.24
CA PRO A 51 -11.55 10.69 -3.30
C PRO A 51 -10.61 11.74 -3.93
N PRO A 52 -10.04 12.66 -3.13
CA PRO A 52 -9.05 13.57 -3.66
C PRO A 52 -7.95 12.75 -4.32
N VAL A 53 -7.56 13.13 -5.53
CA VAL A 53 -6.42 12.53 -6.21
C VAL A 53 -5.22 12.74 -5.29
N GLU A 54 -4.78 11.68 -4.61
CA GLU A 54 -3.49 11.72 -3.94
C GLU A 54 -2.48 12.04 -5.03
N PRO A 55 -1.70 13.12 -4.88
CA PRO A 55 -0.67 13.40 -5.86
C PRO A 55 0.23 12.16 -5.92
N GLU A 56 0.38 11.59 -7.11
CA GLU A 56 1.40 10.57 -7.31
C GLU A 56 2.70 11.15 -6.76
N PRO A 57 3.41 10.42 -5.89
CA PRO A 57 4.66 10.92 -5.36
C PRO A 57 5.54 11.29 -6.55
N ASP A 58 5.97 12.55 -6.61
CA ASP A 58 6.85 13.01 -7.68
C ASP A 58 8.01 12.02 -7.76
N LEU A 59 8.21 11.42 -8.93
CA LEU A 59 9.29 10.46 -9.16
C LEU A 59 10.64 11.08 -8.80
N SER A 60 10.75 12.41 -8.90
CA SER A 60 11.88 13.21 -8.40
C SER A 60 12.03 13.13 -6.88
N ASP A 61 10.95 13.30 -6.12
CA ASP A 61 10.96 13.23 -4.65
C ASP A 61 11.25 11.81 -4.15
N ALA A 62 10.69 10.80 -4.79
CA ALA A 62 10.98 9.40 -4.50
C ALA A 62 12.46 9.07 -4.76
N ARG A 63 13.02 9.55 -5.88
CA ARG A 63 14.44 9.38 -6.23
C ARG A 63 15.35 10.14 -5.26
N ALA A 64 14.99 11.36 -4.87
CA ALA A 64 15.72 12.14 -3.90
C ALA A 64 15.74 11.46 -2.52
N ALA A 65 14.62 10.87 -2.10
CA ALA A 65 14.52 10.10 -0.87
C ALA A 65 15.39 8.83 -0.90
N GLU A 66 15.40 8.09 -2.01
CA GLU A 66 16.25 6.91 -2.21
C GLU A 66 17.74 7.29 -2.17
N LEU A 67 18.13 8.35 -2.87
CA LEU A 67 19.50 8.88 -2.87
C LEU A 67 19.94 9.29 -1.45
N ALA A 68 19.06 9.93 -0.69
CA ALA A 68 19.31 10.30 0.70
C ALA A 68 19.46 9.07 1.61
N GLY A 69 18.65 8.02 1.39
CA GLY A 69 18.75 6.73 2.08
C GLY A 69 20.09 6.05 1.85
N ARG A 70 20.49 5.90 0.59
CA ARG A 70 21.76 5.27 0.19
C ARG A 70 22.97 6.03 0.73
N ARG A 71 22.94 7.36 0.71
CA ARG A 71 24.00 8.20 1.31
C ARG A 71 24.12 8.03 2.83
N ARG A 72 23.00 7.84 3.54
CA ARG A 72 23.03 7.55 4.99
C ARG A 72 23.70 6.21 5.26
N GLU A 73 23.35 5.18 4.49
CA GLU A 73 23.94 3.85 4.66
C GLU A 73 25.44 3.85 4.34
N LEU A 74 25.85 4.52 3.26
CA LEU A 74 27.26 4.70 2.94
C LEU A 74 28.04 5.39 4.08
N ARG A 75 27.48 6.45 4.68
CA ARG A 75 28.12 7.11 5.84
C ARG A 75 28.30 6.16 7.03
N ARG A 76 27.30 5.33 7.32
CA ARG A 76 27.37 4.34 8.40
C ARG A 76 28.44 3.28 8.13
N LEU A 77 28.54 2.80 6.90
CA LEU A 77 29.51 1.77 6.51
C LEU A 77 30.94 2.32 6.44
N ARG A 78 31.13 3.57 6.03
CA ARG A 78 32.45 4.24 6.04
C ARG A 78 33.05 4.35 7.43
N VAL A 79 32.23 4.57 8.46
CA VAL A 79 32.71 4.56 9.85
C VAL A 79 33.26 3.19 10.24
N LYS A 80 32.64 2.10 9.77
CA LYS A 80 33.10 0.72 10.01
C LYS A 80 34.35 0.35 9.19
N LEU A 81 34.52 0.96 8.02
CA LEU A 81 35.70 0.76 7.16
C LEU A 81 36.95 1.45 7.69
N ASN A 82 36.78 2.59 8.36
CA ASN A 82 37.87 3.41 8.88
C ASN A 82 38.19 3.10 10.35
N ASP A 83 37.71 1.98 10.90
CA ASP A 83 38.01 1.56 12.27
C ASP A 83 39.49 1.11 12.35
N PRO A 84 40.37 1.83 13.08
CA PRO A 84 41.79 1.49 13.17
C PRO A 84 42.07 0.16 13.87
N TYR A 85 41.10 -0.34 14.65
CA TYR A 85 41.26 -1.52 15.49
C TYR A 85 40.64 -2.78 14.86
N ASN A 86 39.87 -2.63 13.77
CA ASN A 86 39.20 -3.72 13.10
C ASN A 86 39.30 -3.59 11.58
N PRO A 87 40.25 -4.30 10.93
CA PRO A 87 40.39 -4.22 9.48
C PRO A 87 39.09 -4.69 8.80
N PRO A 88 38.58 -3.94 7.80
CA PRO A 88 37.30 -4.23 7.19
C PRO A 88 37.37 -5.55 6.41
N PRO A 89 36.34 -6.41 6.52
CA PRO A 89 36.32 -7.64 5.75
C PRO A 89 36.15 -7.35 4.25
N PRO A 90 36.69 -8.20 3.35
CA PRO A 90 36.67 -7.94 1.90
C PRO A 90 35.27 -7.70 1.31
N TRP A 91 34.26 -8.42 1.83
CA TRP A 91 32.88 -8.27 1.38
C TRP A 91 32.29 -6.88 1.70
N LEU A 92 32.75 -6.22 2.77
CA LEU A 92 32.29 -4.88 3.15
C LEU A 92 32.88 -3.81 2.22
N VAL A 93 34.13 -4.01 1.77
CA VAL A 93 34.78 -3.14 0.79
C VAL A 93 34.01 -3.22 -0.55
N THR A 94 33.70 -4.43 -1.01
CA THR A 94 32.90 -4.64 -2.24
C THR A 94 31.52 -4.00 -2.13
N MET A 95 30.80 -4.25 -1.03
CA MET A 95 29.46 -3.69 -0.81
C MET A 95 29.46 -2.16 -0.81
N VAL A 96 30.50 -1.52 -0.27
CA VAL A 96 30.62 -0.05 -0.30
C VAL A 96 30.91 0.46 -1.70
N ALA A 97 31.77 -0.21 -2.47
CA ALA A 97 32.02 0.14 -3.87
C ALA A 97 30.74 0.03 -4.72
N ASP A 98 29.94 -1.02 -4.51
CA ASP A 98 28.65 -1.22 -5.20
C ASP A 98 27.64 -0.11 -4.83
N LEU A 99 27.58 0.26 -3.55
CA LEU A 99 26.72 1.36 -3.07
C LEU A 99 27.16 2.73 -3.63
N GLU A 100 28.47 2.98 -3.75
CA GLU A 100 28.99 4.22 -4.34
C GLU A 100 28.67 4.31 -5.84
N ALA A 101 28.78 3.20 -6.57
CA ALA A 101 28.40 3.12 -7.98
C ALA A 101 26.90 3.38 -8.18
N GLU A 102 26.06 2.81 -7.32
CA GLU A 102 24.60 2.98 -7.38
C GLU A 102 24.18 4.42 -7.05
N ILE A 103 24.80 5.05 -6.04
CA ILE A 103 24.59 6.47 -5.74
C ILE A 103 24.98 7.35 -6.94
N ALA A 104 26.08 7.03 -7.62
CA ALA A 104 26.52 7.78 -8.80
C ALA A 104 25.59 7.62 -10.00
N ARG A 105 24.94 6.45 -10.14
CA ARG A 105 23.90 6.20 -11.16
C ARG A 105 22.65 7.04 -10.87
N LEU A 106 22.10 6.91 -9.66
CA LEU A 106 20.89 7.63 -9.22
C LEU A 106 21.05 9.16 -9.21
N ALA A 107 22.27 9.68 -9.11
CA ALA A 107 22.55 11.12 -9.17
C ALA A 107 22.66 11.68 -10.60
N ARG A 108 22.76 10.82 -11.63
CA ARG A 108 22.84 11.22 -13.05
C ARG A 108 21.53 11.09 -13.81
N GLU A 109 20.61 10.28 -13.29
CA GLU A 109 19.24 10.08 -13.81
C GLU A 109 18.30 11.18 -13.33
#